data_AF-A0AAE0H255-F1
#
_entry.id   AF-A0AAE0H255-F1
#
_cell.length_a   1.000
_cell.length_b   1.000
_cell.length_c   1.000
_cell.angle_alpha   90.00
_cell.angle_beta   90.00
_cell.angle_gamma   90.00
#
_symmetry.space_group_name_H-M   'P 1'
#
loop_
_entity.id
_entity.type
_entity.pdbx_description
1 polymer ?
#
loop_
_entity_poly.entity_id
_entity_poly.type
_entity_poly.pdbx_seq_one_letter_code
_entity_poly.pdbx_strand_id
1 'polypeptide(L)'
;MRGGQLEHVLKKFQLSGKNSGFDDDSMKELSKFTELSALMLENCTSITTAGFLQLGEFLSKKKMETLMIGHANNFTDAVLKLLKEFTKLYRLILRNCTALTGKGFEDFPPTSRLAELDLSRSNNIEDASLKHLAKLAKLMYLNLYGCEKVTGEAFADFGDPHLSLRGLNLRGTSFSSENTFPLLSRFWNMLPRELLYSQT
;
A
#
# COMPACT_ATOMS: atom_id res chain seq x y z
N MET A 1 -32.55 15.52 18.45
CA MET A 1 -32.75 14.29 17.65
C MET A 1 -32.11 14.48 16.28
N ARG A 2 -31.14 13.60 15.89
CA ARG A 2 -30.52 13.38 14.54
C ARG A 2 -28.98 13.11 14.55
N GLY A 3 -28.41 12.57 15.63
CA GLY A 3 -27.01 12.08 15.62
C GLY A 3 -26.85 10.68 15.01
N GLY A 4 -27.75 9.74 15.36
CA GLY A 4 -27.55 8.32 15.04
C GLY A 4 -27.77 7.89 13.59
N GLN A 5 -28.34 8.73 12.71
CA GLN A 5 -28.65 8.29 11.34
C GLN A 5 -27.47 8.42 10.36
N LEU A 6 -26.48 9.28 10.67
CA LEU A 6 -25.27 9.45 9.86
C LEU A 6 -24.17 8.43 10.22
N GLU A 7 -24.13 7.97 11.47
CA GLU A 7 -23.12 7.03 11.97
C GLU A 7 -23.19 5.65 11.31
N HIS A 8 -24.35 5.24 10.78
CA HIS A 8 -24.52 3.93 10.15
C HIS A 8 -24.33 3.93 8.63
N VAL A 9 -24.23 5.09 7.97
CA VAL A 9 -24.18 5.17 6.50
C VAL A 9 -22.82 5.64 5.96
N LEU A 10 -21.91 6.07 6.83
CA LEU A 10 -20.62 6.58 6.39
C LEU A 10 -19.76 5.44 5.83
N LYS A 11 -19.61 5.42 4.50
CA LYS A 11 -18.78 4.43 3.78
C LYS A 11 -17.34 4.89 3.59
N LYS A 12 -17.11 6.20 3.60
CA LYS A 12 -15.79 6.79 3.33
C LYS A 12 -15.49 7.82 4.39
N PHE A 13 -14.35 7.67 5.06
CA PHE A 13 -13.80 8.65 5.96
C PHE A 13 -12.47 9.14 5.40
N GLN A 14 -12.32 10.45 5.30
CA GLN A 14 -11.10 11.08 4.84
C GLN A 14 -10.70 12.19 5.81
N LEU A 15 -9.43 12.21 6.19
CA LEU A 15 -8.84 13.28 6.98
C LEU A 15 -7.45 13.60 6.43
N SER A 16 -7.18 14.89 6.26
CA SER A 16 -5.89 15.38 5.76
C SER A 16 -5.38 16.55 6.61
N GLY A 17 -4.07 16.61 6.82
CA GLY A 17 -3.39 17.69 7.53
C GLY A 17 -2.97 17.29 8.95
N LYS A 18 -2.18 18.18 9.59
CA LYS A 18 -1.64 18.03 10.95
C LYS A 18 -2.72 18.15 12.03
N ASN A 19 -3.81 17.41 11.89
CA ASN A 19 -4.96 17.39 12.78
C ASN A 19 -4.51 16.87 14.16
N SER A 20 -3.91 17.74 14.96
CA SER A 20 -3.29 17.36 16.24
C SER A 20 -4.29 16.79 17.23
N GLY A 21 -5.58 17.14 17.09
CA GLY A 21 -6.68 16.57 17.86
C GLY A 21 -7.28 15.29 17.30
N PHE A 22 -6.75 14.74 16.20
CA PHE A 22 -7.10 13.41 15.71
C PHE A 22 -5.93 12.45 15.93
N ASP A 23 -5.98 11.79 17.08
CA ASP A 23 -4.99 10.88 17.68
C ASP A 23 -5.53 9.44 17.80
N ASP A 24 -4.78 8.57 18.48
CA ASP A 24 -5.14 7.17 18.67
C ASP A 24 -6.49 6.97 19.39
N ASP A 25 -6.84 7.85 20.32
CA ASP A 25 -8.08 7.73 21.09
C ASP A 25 -9.29 8.17 20.27
N SER A 26 -9.23 9.34 19.64
CA SER A 26 -10.28 9.83 18.76
C SER A 26 -10.47 8.94 17.52
N MET A 27 -9.41 8.27 17.03
CA MET A 27 -9.51 7.32 15.94
C MET A 27 -10.38 6.09 16.29
N LYS A 28 -10.52 5.71 17.56
CA LYS A 28 -11.41 4.61 18.00
C LYS A 28 -12.87 4.87 17.65
N GLU A 29 -13.26 6.14 17.55
CA GLU A 29 -14.62 6.54 17.16
C GLU A 29 -14.98 6.04 15.75
N LEU A 30 -13.98 5.77 14.89
CA LEU A 30 -14.21 5.19 13.58
C LEU A 30 -14.84 3.79 13.64
N SER A 31 -14.73 3.09 14.78
CA SER A 31 -15.39 1.79 14.99
C SER A 31 -16.92 1.89 15.04
N LYS A 32 -17.50 3.08 15.21
CA LYS A 32 -18.95 3.26 15.18
C LYS A 32 -19.51 3.18 13.75
N PHE A 33 -18.69 3.46 12.73
CA PHE A 33 -19.10 3.43 11.33
C PHE A 33 -19.09 2.00 10.77
N THR A 34 -20.21 1.30 10.90
CA THR A 34 -20.32 -0.13 10.53
C THR A 34 -20.18 -0.40 9.04
N GLU A 35 -20.50 0.59 8.20
CA GLU A 35 -20.45 0.50 6.73
C GLU A 35 -19.17 1.10 6.14
N LEU A 36 -18.20 1.49 6.96
CA LEU A 36 -16.95 2.07 6.49
C LEU A 36 -16.21 1.06 5.60
N SER A 37 -15.93 1.47 4.36
CA SER A 37 -15.22 0.69 3.35
C SER A 37 -13.99 1.41 2.79
N ALA A 38 -13.88 2.73 2.97
CA ALA A 38 -12.70 3.50 2.60
C ALA A 38 -12.22 4.39 3.76
N LEU A 39 -10.96 4.23 4.14
CA LEU A 39 -10.29 5.07 5.13
C LEU A 39 -9.09 5.75 4.47
N MET A 40 -9.06 7.08 4.51
CA MET A 40 -8.01 7.90 3.92
C MET A 40 -7.46 8.87 4.96
N LEU A 41 -6.22 8.65 5.39
CA LEU A 41 -5.55 9.42 6.43
C LEU A 41 -4.26 9.99 5.87
N GLU A 42 -4.15 11.31 5.76
CA GLU A 42 -2.96 11.97 5.21
C GLU A 42 -2.41 13.00 6.17
N ASN A 43 -1.11 12.90 6.47
CA ASN A 43 -0.41 13.82 7.37
C ASN A 43 -1.00 13.84 8.81
N CYS A 44 -1.64 12.73 9.22
CA CYS A 44 -2.16 12.52 10.58
C CYS A 44 -1.03 12.06 11.52
N THR A 45 -0.20 13.00 11.96
CA THR A 45 1.02 12.72 12.73
C THR A 45 0.77 12.23 14.15
N SER A 46 -0.42 12.47 14.71
CA SER A 46 -0.80 12.05 16.07
C SER A 46 -1.29 10.59 16.15
N ILE A 47 -1.41 9.89 15.01
CA ILE A 47 -1.78 8.48 14.97
C ILE A 47 -0.50 7.63 15.00
N THR A 48 -0.48 6.62 15.86
CA THR A 48 0.63 5.68 15.99
C THR A 48 0.28 4.32 15.41
N THR A 49 1.31 3.48 15.25
CA THR A 49 1.11 2.05 14.95
C THR A 49 0.16 1.41 15.97
N ALA A 50 0.33 1.66 17.26
CA ALA A 50 -0.45 1.01 18.31
C ALA A 50 -1.94 1.38 18.23
N GLY A 51 -2.27 2.66 18.01
CA GLY A 51 -3.65 3.07 17.79
C GLY A 51 -4.25 2.45 16.53
N PHE A 52 -3.50 2.42 15.43
CA PHE A 52 -3.99 1.84 14.19
C PHE A 52 -4.27 0.33 14.34
N LEU A 53 -3.44 -0.40 15.09
CA LEU A 53 -3.67 -1.82 15.35
C LEU A 53 -4.98 -2.07 16.09
N GLN A 54 -5.29 -1.25 17.11
CA GLN A 54 -6.55 -1.37 17.87
C GLN A 54 -7.77 -1.16 16.96
N LEU A 55 -7.75 -0.14 16.10
CA LEU A 55 -8.82 0.10 15.14
C LEU A 55 -8.85 -0.99 14.04
N GLY A 56 -7.69 -1.41 13.58
CA GLY A 56 -7.55 -2.31 12.44
C GLY A 56 -8.12 -3.71 12.70
N GLU A 57 -8.08 -4.20 13.95
CA GLU A 57 -8.77 -5.45 14.33
C GLU A 57 -10.30 -5.37 14.17
N PHE A 58 -10.86 -4.18 14.36
CA PHE A 58 -12.28 -3.94 14.09
C PHE A 58 -12.54 -3.83 12.59
N LEU A 59 -11.71 -3.05 11.88
CA LEU A 59 -11.86 -2.79 10.45
C LEU A 59 -11.61 -4.03 9.58
N SER A 60 -10.74 -4.96 10.00
CA SER A 60 -10.48 -6.21 9.27
C SER A 60 -11.72 -7.10 9.13
N LYS A 61 -12.66 -6.99 10.09
CA LYS A 61 -13.95 -7.70 10.09
C LYS A 61 -15.01 -7.01 9.23
N LYS A 62 -14.69 -5.86 8.62
CA LYS A 62 -15.58 -5.08 7.77
C LYS A 62 -15.27 -5.30 6.28
N LYS A 63 -16.09 -4.69 5.43
CA LYS A 63 -15.87 -4.70 3.97
C LYS A 63 -14.92 -3.57 3.56
N MET A 64 -13.76 -3.48 4.23
CA MET A 64 -12.75 -2.50 3.89
C MET A 64 -12.19 -2.81 2.50
N GLU A 65 -12.31 -1.83 1.63
CA GLU A 65 -12.02 -1.91 0.20
C GLU A 65 -10.82 -1.02 -0.15
N THR A 66 -10.71 0.14 0.48
CA THR A 66 -9.65 1.12 0.26
C THR A 66 -9.04 1.58 1.58
N LEU A 67 -7.72 1.51 1.67
CA LEU A 67 -6.95 2.13 2.74
C LEU A 67 -5.88 3.03 2.13
N MET A 68 -5.93 4.31 2.46
CA MET A 68 -4.89 5.27 2.12
C MET A 68 -4.31 5.83 3.41
N ILE A 69 -3.00 5.71 3.56
CA ILE A 69 -2.23 6.32 4.63
C ILE A 69 -1.07 7.06 3.99
N GLY A 70 -1.02 8.38 4.17
CA GLY A 70 0.00 9.25 3.63
C GLY A 70 0.78 9.93 4.75
N HIS A 71 2.10 10.04 4.59
CA HIS A 71 2.98 10.74 5.52
C HIS A 71 2.95 10.19 6.96
N ALA A 72 2.73 8.88 7.12
CA ALA A 72 2.65 8.23 8.43
C ALA A 72 4.00 7.63 8.85
N ASN A 73 4.95 8.49 9.21
CA ASN A 73 6.31 8.06 9.59
C ASN A 73 6.37 7.33 10.94
N ASN A 74 5.27 7.29 11.69
CA ASN A 74 5.14 6.53 12.93
C ASN A 74 4.58 5.11 12.71
N PHE A 75 4.34 4.72 11.45
CA PHE A 75 3.78 3.41 11.10
C PHE A 75 4.91 2.43 10.79
N THR A 76 4.91 1.31 11.51
CA THR A 76 5.87 0.21 11.30
C THR A 76 5.22 -0.94 10.54
N ASP A 77 6.02 -1.93 10.15
CA ASP A 77 5.51 -3.13 9.46
C ASP A 77 4.49 -3.94 10.26
N ALA A 78 4.33 -3.69 11.57
CA ALA A 78 3.22 -4.29 12.33
C ALA A 78 1.85 -3.92 11.74
N VAL A 79 1.70 -2.70 11.21
CA VAL A 79 0.47 -2.30 10.49
C VAL A 79 0.27 -3.19 9.26
N LEU A 80 1.32 -3.38 8.45
CA LEU A 80 1.25 -4.25 7.27
C LEU A 80 0.86 -5.69 7.64
N LYS A 81 1.41 -6.24 8.73
CA LYS A 81 1.06 -7.59 9.20
C LYS A 81 -0.42 -7.73 9.55
N LEU A 82 -1.05 -6.69 10.07
CA LEU A 82 -2.49 -6.67 10.33
C LEU A 82 -3.31 -6.61 9.03
N LEU A 83 -2.81 -5.94 8.00
CA LEU A 83 -3.55 -5.76 6.74
C LEU A 83 -3.81 -7.07 5.98
N LYS A 84 -3.09 -8.17 6.29
CA LYS A 84 -3.40 -9.48 5.73
C LYS A 84 -4.83 -9.96 6.07
N GLU A 85 -5.36 -9.51 7.22
CA GLU A 85 -6.71 -9.85 7.68
C GLU A 85 -7.80 -9.09 6.89
N PHE A 86 -7.43 -8.07 6.11
CA PHE A 86 -8.37 -7.25 5.35
C PHE A 86 -8.71 -7.93 4.02
N THR A 87 -9.42 -9.05 4.10
CA THR A 87 -9.69 -9.95 2.94
C THR A 87 -10.47 -9.32 1.78
N LYS A 88 -11.03 -8.12 1.96
CA LYS A 88 -11.75 -7.35 0.93
C LYS A 88 -10.95 -6.16 0.37
N LEU A 89 -9.77 -5.88 0.92
CA LEU A 89 -8.95 -4.75 0.52
C LEU A 89 -8.44 -4.96 -0.90
N TYR A 90 -8.80 -4.04 -1.79
CA TYR A 90 -8.34 -4.06 -3.18
C TYR A 90 -7.39 -2.90 -3.49
N ARG A 91 -7.46 -1.79 -2.74
CA ARG A 91 -6.59 -0.62 -2.93
C ARG A 91 -5.89 -0.25 -1.63
N LEU A 92 -4.57 -0.34 -1.62
CA LEU A 92 -3.70 0.05 -0.51
C LEU A 92 -2.71 1.12 -0.97
N ILE A 93 -2.80 2.31 -0.38
CA ILE A 93 -1.95 3.45 -0.71
C ILE A 93 -1.20 3.84 0.56
N LEU A 94 0.11 3.65 0.57
CA LEU A 94 1.03 3.94 1.68
C LEU A 94 2.13 4.87 1.18
N ARG A 95 1.78 6.16 1.05
CA ARG A 95 2.66 7.17 0.45
C ARG A 95 3.51 7.83 1.50
N ASN A 96 4.81 7.93 1.22
CA ASN A 96 5.76 8.62 2.08
C ASN A 96 5.71 8.10 3.53
N CYS A 97 5.60 6.78 3.69
CA CYS A 97 5.58 6.10 4.97
C CYS A 97 6.98 5.54 5.24
N THR A 98 7.90 6.41 5.66
CA THR A 98 9.34 6.11 5.62
C THR A 98 9.78 5.07 6.64
N ALA A 99 8.99 4.78 7.67
CA ALA A 99 9.28 3.75 8.67
C ALA A 99 8.88 2.32 8.23
N LEU A 100 8.18 2.17 7.10
CA LEU A 100 7.84 0.85 6.55
C LEU A 100 9.05 0.25 5.83
N THR A 101 9.36 -1.01 6.12
CA THR A 101 10.39 -1.79 5.41
C THR A 101 9.78 -2.78 4.44
N GLY A 102 8.47 -3.01 4.54
CA GLY A 102 7.73 -3.92 3.67
C GLY A 102 7.82 -5.39 4.09
N LYS A 103 8.56 -5.75 5.16
CA LYS A 103 8.58 -7.11 5.71
C LYS A 103 7.21 -7.60 6.16
N GLY A 104 6.28 -6.70 6.45
CA GLY A 104 4.91 -7.10 6.76
C GLY A 104 4.12 -7.65 5.56
N PHE A 105 4.60 -7.46 4.31
CA PHE A 105 4.00 -8.10 3.13
C PHE A 105 4.29 -9.61 3.06
N GLU A 106 5.26 -10.13 3.81
CA GLU A 106 5.59 -11.55 3.85
C GLU A 106 4.40 -12.41 4.31
N ASP A 107 3.56 -11.84 5.17
CA ASP A 107 2.38 -12.52 5.72
C ASP A 107 1.13 -12.42 4.83
N PHE A 108 1.20 -11.71 3.69
CA PHE A 108 0.03 -11.59 2.81
C PHE A 108 -0.25 -12.92 2.09
N PRO A 109 -1.49 -13.41 2.11
CA PRO A 109 -1.83 -14.62 1.40
C PRO A 109 -1.87 -14.38 -0.12
N PRO A 110 -1.48 -15.35 -0.96
CA PRO A 110 -1.64 -15.27 -2.41
C PRO A 110 -3.10 -15.03 -2.86
N THR A 111 -4.07 -15.37 -2.01
CA THR A 111 -5.51 -15.15 -2.22
C THR A 111 -5.97 -13.72 -1.93
N SER A 112 -5.05 -12.84 -1.51
CA SER A 112 -5.33 -11.42 -1.30
C SER A 112 -6.02 -10.80 -2.53
N ARG A 113 -6.99 -9.93 -2.26
CA ARG A 113 -7.71 -9.17 -3.29
C ARG A 113 -7.00 -7.89 -3.71
N LEU A 114 -5.82 -7.63 -3.14
CA LEU A 114 -5.06 -6.43 -3.41
C LEU A 114 -4.75 -6.31 -4.90
N ALA A 115 -5.33 -5.30 -5.53
CA ALA A 115 -5.21 -5.01 -6.95
C ALA A 115 -4.36 -3.77 -7.22
N GLU A 116 -4.35 -2.83 -6.28
CA GLU A 116 -3.58 -1.60 -6.37
C GLU A 116 -2.75 -1.39 -5.10
N LEU A 117 -1.44 -1.27 -5.28
CA LEU A 117 -0.50 -0.97 -4.22
C LEU A 117 0.35 0.25 -4.60
N ASP A 118 0.33 1.28 -3.77
CA ASP A 118 1.19 2.45 -3.91
C ASP A 118 2.06 2.58 -2.67
N LEU A 119 3.38 2.46 -2.85
CA LEU A 119 4.39 2.60 -1.80
C LEU A 119 5.27 3.83 -2.01
N SER A 120 4.87 4.74 -2.90
CA SER A 120 5.74 5.82 -3.37
C SER A 120 6.36 6.64 -2.24
N ARG A 121 7.65 6.97 -2.40
CA ARG A 121 8.49 7.70 -1.43
C ARG A 121 8.63 7.02 -0.06
N SER A 122 8.38 5.71 0.03
CA SER A 122 8.68 4.93 1.23
C SER A 122 10.12 4.41 1.12
N ASN A 123 11.09 5.25 1.50
CA ASN A 123 12.51 5.07 1.20
C ASN A 123 13.18 3.83 1.85
N ASN A 124 12.49 3.11 2.73
CA ASN A 124 12.96 1.87 3.33
C ASN A 124 12.42 0.61 2.65
N ILE A 125 11.64 0.76 1.59
CA ILE A 125 11.26 -0.33 0.68
C ILE A 125 12.47 -0.69 -0.20
N GLU A 126 12.86 -1.96 -0.15
CA GLU A 126 14.01 -2.55 -0.86
C GLU A 126 13.62 -3.83 -1.61
N ASP A 127 14.51 -4.40 -2.41
CA ASP A 127 14.20 -5.54 -3.28
C ASP A 127 13.61 -6.75 -2.55
N ALA A 128 14.13 -7.06 -1.35
CA ALA A 128 13.64 -8.15 -0.52
C ALA A 128 12.16 -8.00 -0.15
N SER A 129 11.68 -6.76 0.02
CA SER A 129 10.29 -6.47 0.36
C SER A 129 9.31 -6.77 -0.77
N LEU A 130 9.79 -6.77 -2.03
CA LEU A 130 8.95 -6.92 -3.22
C LEU A 130 8.77 -8.38 -3.64
N LYS A 131 9.64 -9.30 -3.19
CA LYS A 131 9.57 -10.75 -3.52
C LYS A 131 8.21 -11.37 -3.17
N HIS A 132 7.59 -10.94 -2.07
CA HIS A 132 6.28 -11.43 -1.66
C HIS A 132 5.13 -10.83 -2.45
N LEU A 133 5.30 -9.62 -2.98
CA LEU A 133 4.30 -8.98 -3.83
C LEU A 133 4.12 -9.71 -5.17
N ALA A 134 5.16 -10.37 -5.67
CA ALA A 134 5.08 -11.21 -6.87
C ALA A 134 4.08 -12.38 -6.73
N LYS A 135 3.78 -12.81 -5.50
CA LYS A 135 2.83 -13.89 -5.19
C LYS A 135 1.36 -13.41 -5.17
N LEU A 136 1.14 -12.09 -5.22
CA LEU A 136 -0.21 -11.51 -5.17
C LEU A 136 -0.83 -11.55 -6.57
N ALA A 137 -1.45 -12.69 -6.92
CA ALA A 137 -1.96 -12.95 -8.27
C ALA A 137 -3.00 -11.91 -8.76
N LYS A 138 -3.63 -11.16 -7.85
CA LYS A 138 -4.59 -10.09 -8.17
C LYS A 138 -3.96 -8.71 -8.29
N LEU A 139 -2.69 -8.52 -7.97
CA LEU A 139 -2.02 -7.23 -8.04
C LEU A 139 -1.91 -6.79 -9.51
N MET A 140 -2.58 -5.68 -9.84
CA MET A 140 -2.66 -5.10 -11.17
C MET A 140 -1.84 -3.82 -11.30
N TYR A 141 -1.70 -3.04 -10.24
CA TYR A 141 -0.95 -1.78 -10.27
C TYR A 141 -0.01 -1.70 -9.08
N LEU A 142 1.27 -1.46 -9.35
CA LEU A 142 2.31 -1.26 -8.36
C LEU A 142 3.02 0.07 -8.60
N ASN A 143 2.94 0.99 -7.64
CA ASN A 143 3.63 2.27 -7.70
C ASN A 143 4.77 2.32 -6.68
N LEU A 144 6.00 2.42 -7.18
CA LEU A 144 7.24 2.48 -6.40
C LEU A 144 7.98 3.80 -6.66
N TYR A 145 7.27 4.83 -7.11
CA TYR A 145 7.88 6.12 -7.40
C TYR A 145 8.70 6.65 -6.21
N GLY A 146 9.96 6.98 -6.44
CA GLY A 146 10.87 7.50 -5.41
C GLY A 146 11.31 6.48 -4.36
N CYS A 147 11.09 5.17 -4.57
CA CYS A 147 11.67 4.13 -3.72
C CYS A 147 13.10 3.84 -4.18
N GLU A 148 14.05 4.68 -3.78
CA GLU A 148 15.43 4.70 -4.30
C GLU A 148 16.20 3.39 -4.08
N LYS A 149 15.86 2.60 -3.05
CA LYS A 149 16.53 1.32 -2.74
C LYS A 149 16.02 0.14 -3.56
N VAL A 150 15.01 0.35 -4.40
CA VAL A 150 14.51 -0.69 -5.32
C VAL A 150 15.39 -0.71 -6.56
N THR A 151 15.96 -1.87 -6.86
CA THR A 151 16.75 -2.16 -8.05
C THR A 151 15.99 -3.10 -8.98
N GLY A 152 16.64 -3.55 -10.06
CA GLY A 152 16.04 -4.55 -10.95
C GLY A 152 15.97 -5.96 -10.36
N GLU A 153 16.77 -6.28 -9.33
CA GLU A 153 16.74 -7.60 -8.68
C GLU A 153 15.38 -7.90 -8.02
N ALA A 154 14.66 -6.86 -7.58
CA ALA A 154 13.30 -6.96 -7.05
C ALA A 154 12.32 -7.72 -7.96
N PHE A 155 12.57 -7.70 -9.27
CA PHE A 155 11.61 -8.13 -10.29
C PHE A 155 11.92 -9.49 -10.91
N ALA A 156 12.93 -10.21 -10.38
CA ALA A 156 13.24 -11.57 -10.83
C ALA A 156 12.01 -12.50 -10.78
N ASP A 157 11.18 -12.37 -9.74
CA ASP A 157 9.99 -13.20 -9.52
C ASP A 157 8.72 -12.66 -10.19
N PHE A 158 8.76 -11.46 -10.79
CA PHE A 158 7.59 -10.84 -11.45
C PHE A 158 7.30 -11.43 -12.85
N GLY A 159 8.07 -12.43 -13.28
CA GLY A 159 7.84 -13.25 -14.47
C GLY A 159 6.77 -14.34 -14.31
N ASP A 160 6.26 -14.61 -13.10
CA ASP A 160 5.28 -15.71 -12.85
C ASP A 160 3.97 -15.53 -13.62
N PRO A 161 3.58 -16.42 -14.56
CA PRO A 161 2.41 -16.25 -15.43
C PRO A 161 1.07 -15.99 -14.71
N HIS A 162 0.94 -16.31 -13.42
CA HIS A 162 -0.25 -16.05 -12.62
C HIS A 162 -0.38 -14.60 -12.10
N LEU A 163 0.69 -13.80 -12.17
CA LEU A 163 0.65 -12.39 -11.80
C LEU A 163 -0.17 -11.55 -12.80
N SER A 164 -1.08 -10.71 -12.29
CA SER A 164 -1.98 -9.89 -13.13
C SER A 164 -1.49 -8.46 -13.36
N LEU A 165 -0.21 -8.17 -13.15
CA LEU A 165 0.31 -6.80 -13.15
C LEU A 165 0.15 -6.14 -14.54
N ARG A 166 -0.44 -4.94 -14.56
CA ARG A 166 -0.79 -4.12 -15.75
C ARG A 166 -0.26 -2.69 -15.69
N GLY A 167 0.17 -2.23 -14.51
CA GLY A 167 0.85 -0.95 -14.36
C GLY A 167 1.98 -1.05 -13.35
N LEU A 168 3.14 -0.53 -13.71
CA LEU A 168 4.32 -0.49 -12.86
C LEU A 168 4.98 0.89 -12.99
N ASN A 169 5.16 1.59 -11.88
CA ASN A 169 5.86 2.88 -11.85
C ASN A 169 7.17 2.76 -11.07
N LEU A 170 8.29 2.85 -11.79
CA LEU A 170 9.66 2.74 -11.26
C LEU A 170 10.42 4.06 -11.27
N ARG A 171 9.76 5.18 -11.58
CA ARG A 171 10.45 6.47 -11.69
C ARG A 171 11.07 6.84 -10.33
N GLY A 172 12.35 7.19 -10.31
CA GLY A 172 13.07 7.52 -9.06
C GLY A 172 13.39 6.30 -8.19
N THR A 173 13.38 5.11 -8.77
CA THR A 173 14.05 3.92 -8.19
C THR A 173 15.47 3.79 -8.75
N SER A 174 16.27 2.89 -8.20
CA SER A 174 17.59 2.52 -8.75
C SER A 174 17.48 1.43 -9.83
N PHE A 175 16.31 1.26 -10.44
CA PHE A 175 16.12 0.36 -11.56
C PHE A 175 16.89 0.85 -12.79
N SER A 176 17.81 0.02 -13.31
CA SER A 176 18.61 0.31 -14.50
C SER A 176 18.23 -0.60 -15.68
N SER A 177 18.55 -0.15 -16.90
CA SER A 177 18.24 -0.87 -18.15
C SER A 177 18.91 -2.24 -18.27
N GLU A 178 20.04 -2.46 -17.60
CA GLU A 178 20.76 -3.75 -17.63
C GLU A 178 19.99 -4.87 -16.92
N ASN A 179 19.12 -4.52 -15.98
CA ASN A 179 18.31 -5.46 -15.21
C ASN A 179 16.91 -5.67 -15.79
N THR A 180 16.70 -5.29 -17.05
CA THR A 180 15.38 -5.30 -17.69
C THR A 180 14.95 -6.70 -18.16
N PHE A 181 15.87 -7.63 -18.40
CA PHE A 181 15.56 -8.94 -19.00
C PHE A 181 14.41 -9.73 -18.35
N PRO A 182 14.32 -9.84 -17.00
CA PRO A 182 13.20 -10.54 -16.35
C PRO A 182 11.83 -9.86 -16.58
N LEU A 183 11.82 -8.53 -16.71
CA LEU A 183 10.61 -7.75 -16.98
C LEU A 183 10.30 -7.64 -18.48
N LEU A 184 11.29 -7.62 -19.37
CA LEU A 184 11.10 -7.45 -20.82
C LEU A 184 10.27 -8.55 -21.45
N SER A 185 10.34 -9.79 -20.96
CA SER A 185 9.53 -10.90 -21.48
C SER A 185 8.02 -10.70 -21.28
N ARG A 186 7.62 -9.82 -20.33
CA ARG A 186 6.23 -9.65 -19.92
C ARG A 186 5.70 -8.22 -20.00
N PHE A 187 6.56 -7.26 -19.70
CA PHE A 187 6.27 -5.84 -19.60
C PHE A 187 6.86 -5.05 -20.78
N TRP A 188 7.25 -5.73 -21.86
CA TRP A 188 7.72 -5.12 -23.12
C TRP A 188 6.84 -3.93 -23.55
N ASN A 189 5.53 -4.04 -23.36
CA ASN A 189 4.54 -3.04 -23.75
C ASN A 189 4.20 -2.00 -22.65
N MET A 190 4.77 -2.15 -21.45
CA MET A 190 4.45 -1.34 -20.27
C MET A 190 5.59 -0.44 -19.80
N LEU A 191 6.83 -0.71 -20.20
CA LEU A 191 7.95 0.19 -19.91
C LEU A 191 7.81 1.46 -20.76
N PRO A 192 7.94 2.67 -20.17
CA PRO A 192 8.11 3.89 -20.94
C PRO A 192 9.24 3.72 -21.95
N ARG A 193 9.01 4.10 -23.22
CA ARG A 193 10.02 3.98 -24.28
C ARG A 193 11.32 4.71 -23.91
N GLU A 194 11.25 5.70 -23.03
CA GLU A 194 12.39 6.47 -22.50
C GLU A 194 13.38 5.62 -21.69
N LEU A 195 12.94 4.53 -21.05
CA LEU A 195 13.84 3.57 -20.38
C LEU A 195 14.58 2.66 -21.36
N LEU A 196 14.16 2.63 -22.64
CA LEU A 196 14.80 1.85 -23.71
C LEU A 196 15.98 2.60 -24.35
N TYR A 197 16.09 3.91 -24.14
CA TYR A 197 17.05 4.79 -24.83
C TYR A 197 18.05 5.49 -23.90
N SER A 198 18.16 5.10 -22.62
CA SER A 198 19.18 5.67 -21.73
C SER A 198 20.61 5.18 -22.01
N GLN A 199 20.95 4.90 -23.27
CA GLN A 199 22.32 4.82 -23.79
C GLN A 199 22.36 5.35 -25.23
N THR A 200 22.62 6.64 -25.35
CA THR A 200 23.56 7.21 -26.33
C THR A 200 24.46 8.18 -25.60
#